data_AF-A0A2V5YCT7-F1
#
_entry.id   AF-A0A2V5YCT7-F1
#
_cell.length_a   1.000
_cell.length_b   1.000
_cell.length_c   1.000
_cell.angle_alpha   90.00
_cell.angle_beta   90.00
_cell.angle_gamma   90.00
#
_symmetry.space_group_name_H-M   'P 1'
#
loop_
_entity.id
_entity.type
_entity.pdbx_description
1 polymer ?
#
loop_
_entity_poly.entity_id
_entity_poly.type
_entity_poly.pdbx_seq_one_letter_code
_entity_poly.pdbx_strand_id
1 'polypeptide(L)'
;AADLISVERDAVSGPSFQVGLAQIEARAGAPEQAVKRLRYLLSIPAGQRISIARLKIDPVWDPIWNRPDFQQLLSGTEQIGPNK
;
A
#
# COMPACT_ATOMS: atom_id res chain seq x y z
N ALA A 1 29.10 -0.01 -16.36
CA ALA A 1 28.40 0.75 -15.30
C ALA A 1 26.94 0.38 -15.40
N ALA A 2 26.34 -0.13 -14.31
CA ALA A 2 24.93 -0.48 -14.31
C ALA A 2 24.10 0.80 -14.47
N ASP A 3 23.32 0.85 -15.54
CA ASP A 3 22.34 1.90 -15.79
C ASP A 3 21.32 1.84 -14.65
N LEU A 4 21.32 2.88 -13.82
CA LEU A 4 20.35 3.07 -12.75
C LEU A 4 19.00 3.30 -13.42
N ILE A 5 18.28 2.22 -13.71
CA ILE A 5 16.87 2.28 -14.09
C ILE A 5 16.20 3.06 -12.96
N SER A 6 15.84 4.31 -13.23
CA SER A 6 15.10 5.16 -12.31
C SER A 6 13.89 4.37 -11.83
N VAL A 7 13.88 4.06 -10.54
CA VAL A 7 12.83 3.29 -9.85
C VAL A 7 11.44 3.93 -9.97
N GLU A 8 11.37 5.13 -10.54
CA GLU A 8 10.16 5.90 -10.82
C GLU A 8 9.29 5.33 -11.94
N ARG A 9 9.80 4.42 -12.79
CA ARG A 9 9.09 4.02 -14.03
C ARG A 9 8.90 2.53 -14.23
N ASP A 10 8.51 1.82 -13.18
CA ASP A 10 7.84 0.54 -13.35
C ASP A 10 6.37 0.67 -12.90
N ALA A 11 5.47 1.00 -13.83
CA ALA A 11 4.04 1.14 -13.54
C ALA A 11 3.34 -0.22 -13.31
N VAL A 12 3.99 -1.34 -13.63
CA VAL A 12 3.44 -2.70 -13.51
C VAL A 12 3.94 -3.40 -12.25
N SER A 13 5.23 -3.26 -11.94
CA SER A 13 5.82 -3.73 -10.68
C SER A 13 5.74 -2.70 -9.55
N GLY A 14 5.52 -1.42 -9.86
CA GLY A 14 5.44 -0.31 -8.90
C GLY A 14 4.47 -0.59 -7.75
N PRO A 15 3.19 -0.91 -8.01
CA PRO A 15 2.23 -1.23 -6.94
C PRO A 15 2.68 -2.42 -6.10
N SER A 16 3.28 -3.43 -6.74
CA SER A 16 3.79 -4.64 -6.08
C SER A 16 4.92 -4.34 -5.10
N PHE A 17 5.91 -3.57 -5.54
CA PHE A 17 7.03 -3.13 -4.70
C PHE A 17 6.56 -2.18 -3.60
N GLN A 18 5.60 -1.30 -3.89
CA GLN A 18 5.03 -0.39 -2.90
C GLN A 18 4.26 -1.16 -1.80
N VAL A 19 3.53 -2.24 -2.13
CA VAL A 19 2.91 -3.10 -1.12
C VAL A 19 3.96 -3.75 -0.23
N GLY A 20 5.00 -4.35 -0.81
CA GLY A 20 6.08 -4.95 -0.04
C GLY A 20 6.78 -3.94 0.87
N LEU A 21 7.01 -2.72 0.38
CA LEU A 21 7.62 -1.65 1.18
C LEU A 21 6.70 -1.18 2.31
N ALA A 22 5.38 -1.06 2.07
CA ALA A 22 4.43 -0.75 3.13
C ALA A 22 4.40 -1.83 4.23
N GLN A 23 4.53 -3.11 3.86
CA GLN A 23 4.63 -4.22 4.83
C GLN A 23 5.92 -4.14 5.66
N ILE A 24 7.05 -3.80 5.02
CA ILE A 24 8.33 -3.60 5.73
C ILE A 24 8.21 -2.41 6.69
N GLU A 25 7.69 -1.27 6.22
CA GLU A 25 7.52 -0.06 7.03
C GLU A 25 6.60 -0.29 8.24
N ALA A 26 5.50 -1.04 8.06
CA ALA A 26 4.59 -1.41 9.14
C ALA A 26 5.30 -2.22 10.24
N ARG A 27 6.23 -3.11 9.85
CA ARG A 27 6.97 -3.99 10.78
C ARG A 27 8.24 -3.35 11.35
N ALA A 28 8.84 -2.41 10.63
CA ALA A 28 10.11 -1.77 10.98
C ALA A 28 9.94 -0.51 11.87
N GLY A 29 8.73 -0.24 12.36
CA GLY A 29 8.46 0.93 13.20
C GLY A 29 8.33 2.25 12.42
N ALA A 30 7.99 2.18 11.12
CA ALA A 30 7.67 3.34 10.27
C ALA A 30 6.17 3.38 9.88
N PRO A 31 5.24 3.34 10.84
CA PRO A 31 3.82 3.15 10.58
C PRO A 31 3.16 4.30 9.79
N GLU A 32 3.58 5.56 9.99
CA GLU A 32 3.05 6.68 9.20
C GLU A 32 3.34 6.51 7.70
N GLN A 33 4.52 5.96 7.37
CA GLN A 33 4.97 5.78 5.99
C GLN A 33 4.21 4.64 5.32
N ALA A 34 4.00 3.54 6.05
CA ALA A 34 3.17 2.44 5.63
C ALA A 34 1.74 2.92 5.28
N VAL A 35 1.09 3.67 6.18
CA VAL A 35 -0.27 4.19 5.96
C VAL A 35 -0.30 5.16 4.77
N LYS A 36 0.70 6.02 4.62
CA LYS A 36 0.80 6.94 3.47
C LYS A 36 0.87 6.18 2.14
N ARG A 37 1.67 5.10 2.06
CA ARG A 37 1.75 4.27 0.85
C ARG A 37 0.46 3.54 0.57
N LEU A 38 -0.16 2.96 1.59
CA LEU A 38 -1.45 2.28 1.42
C LEU A 38 -2.53 3.22 0.90
N ARG A 39 -2.57 4.47 1.37
CA ARG A 39 -3.49 5.50 0.84
C ARG A 39 -3.28 5.76 -0.64
N TYR A 40 -2.03 5.91 -1.07
CA TYR A 40 -1.71 6.05 -2.49
C TYR A 40 -2.15 4.81 -3.29
N LEU A 41 -1.82 3.61 -2.80
CA LEU A 41 -2.14 2.38 -3.51
C LEU A 41 -3.66 2.15 -3.64
N LEU A 42 -4.45 2.52 -2.63
CA LEU A 42 -5.91 2.49 -2.69
C LEU A 42 -6.50 3.57 -3.61
N SER A 43 -5.74 4.62 -3.96
CA SER A 43 -6.18 5.67 -4.89
C SER A 43 -5.96 5.35 -6.37
N ILE A 44 -5.25 4.26 -6.67
CA ILE A 44 -4.98 3.78 -8.04
C ILE A 44 -5.63 2.40 -8.23
N PRO A 45 -5.86 1.95 -9.47
CA PRO A 45 -6.38 0.60 -9.73
C PRO A 45 -5.33 -0.48 -9.39
N ALA A 46 -5.18 -0.80 -8.10
CA ALA A 46 -4.24 -1.79 -7.56
C ALA A 46 -4.94 -2.98 -6.85
N GLY A 47 -6.25 -3.15 -7.05
CA GLY A 47 -7.08 -4.17 -6.38
C GLY A 47 -6.56 -5.61 -6.42
N GLN A 48 -5.75 -5.96 -7.43
CA GLN A 48 -5.10 -7.27 -7.54
C GLN A 48 -4.00 -7.51 -6.48
N ARG A 49 -3.39 -6.45 -5.95
CA ARG A 49 -2.29 -6.51 -4.99
C ARG A 49 -2.67 -6.03 -3.61
N ILE A 50 -3.54 -5.02 -3.54
CA ILE A 50 -4.00 -4.43 -2.29
C ILE A 50 -5.45 -4.01 -2.43
N SER A 51 -6.24 -4.26 -1.40
CA SER A 51 -7.60 -3.76 -1.28
C SER A 51 -7.98 -3.57 0.18
N ILE A 52 -8.98 -2.75 0.48
CA ILE A 52 -9.49 -2.57 1.84
C ILE A 52 -9.92 -3.91 2.42
N ALA A 53 -10.59 -4.75 1.63
CA ALA A 53 -10.99 -6.09 2.06
C ALA A 53 -9.79 -6.94 2.48
N ARG A 54 -8.68 -6.88 1.73
CA ARG A 54 -7.45 -7.63 2.05
C ARG A 54 -6.72 -7.06 3.26
N LEU A 55 -6.68 -5.73 3.40
CA LEU A 55 -6.09 -5.07 4.57
C LEU A 55 -6.78 -5.49 5.88
N LYS A 56 -8.09 -5.75 5.87
CA LYS A 56 -8.87 -6.17 7.03
C LYS A 56 -8.64 -7.61 7.50
N ILE A 57 -7.96 -8.44 6.71
CA ILE A 57 -7.78 -9.88 7.01
C ILE A 57 -6.32 -10.31 7.06
N ASP A 58 -5.40 -9.53 6.51
CA ASP A 58 -4.00 -9.91 6.40
C ASP A 58 -3.23 -9.52 7.69
N PRO A 59 -2.71 -10.49 8.47
CA PRO A 59 -2.04 -10.22 9.74
C PRO A 59 -0.71 -9.49 9.59
N VAL A 60 -0.19 -9.31 8.36
CA VAL A 60 0.96 -8.44 8.11
C VAL A 60 0.77 -7.01 8.65
N TRP A 61 -0.48 -6.56 8.79
CA TRP A 61 -0.84 -5.23 9.29
C TRP A 61 -1.08 -5.17 10.79
N ASP A 62 -0.97 -6.29 11.53
CA ASP A 62 -1.13 -6.33 13.00
C ASP A 62 -0.37 -5.21 13.74
N PRO A 63 0.91 -4.90 13.39
CA PRO A 63 1.66 -3.83 14.07
C PRO A 63 1.04 -2.43 13.95
N ILE A 64 0.22 -2.18 12.92
CA ILE A 64 -0.44 -0.90 12.67
C ILE A 64 -1.96 -0.98 12.81
N TRP A 65 -2.51 -2.15 13.15
CA TRP A 65 -3.95 -2.41 13.10
C TRP A 65 -4.74 -1.48 14.00
N ASN A 66 -4.25 -1.25 15.22
CA ASN A 66 -4.94 -0.43 16.20
C ASN A 66 -4.67 1.08 16.04
N ARG A 67 -3.93 1.49 15.01
CA ARG A 67 -3.65 2.90 14.80
C ARG A 67 -4.86 3.63 14.20
N PRO A 68 -5.14 4.87 14.65
CA PRO A 68 -6.31 5.62 14.20
C PRO A 68 -6.26 5.99 12.71
N ASP A 69 -5.08 6.26 12.16
CA ASP A 69 -4.86 6.58 10.75
C ASP A 69 -5.08 5.36 9.84
N PHE A 70 -4.69 4.17 10.30
CA PHE A 70 -4.99 2.90 9.62
C PHE A 70 -6.48 2.55 9.68
N GLN A 71 -7.14 2.71 10.83
CA GLN A 71 -8.58 2.49 10.95
C GLN A 71 -9.41 3.43 10.06
N GLN A 72 -9.00 4.69 9.93
CA GLN A 72 -9.58 5.63 8.98
C GLN A 72 -9.40 5.16 7.52
N LEU A 73 -8.22 4.63 7.18
CA LEU A 73 -7.97 4.05 5.86
C LEU A 73 -8.93 2.88 5.56
N LEU A 74 -9.15 1.98 6.52
CA LEU A 74 -10.05 0.82 6.39
C LEU A 74 -11.54 1.18 6.24
N SER A 75 -11.90 2.40 6.63
CA SER A 75 -13.26 2.95 6.55
C SER A 75 -13.48 3.82 5.32
N GLY A 76 -12.43 4.07 4.52
CA GLY A 76 -12.47 4.92 3.34
C GLY A 76 -12.93 4.19 2.07
N THR A 77 -12.71 4.86 0.93
CA THR A 77 -12.98 4.33 -0.41
C THR A 77 -11.68 3.91 -1.09
N GLU A 78 -11.74 2.87 -1.91
CA GLU A 78 -10.66 2.47 -2.81
C GLU A 78 -11.09 2.61 -4.28
N GLN A 79 -10.13 2.88 -5.15
CA GLN A 79 -10.35 2.94 -6.59
C GLN A 79 -10.50 1.51 -7.15
N ILE A 80 -11.69 1.20 -7.66
CA ILE A 80 -12.02 -0.11 -8.23
C ILE A 80 -12.08 0.02 -9.77
N GLY A 81 -11.16 -0.64 -10.47
CA GLY A 81 -11.12 -0.65 -11.95
C GLY A 81 -10.53 0.62 -12.58
N PRO A 82 -10.28 0.61 -13.92
CA PRO A 82 -9.77 1.78 -14.63
C PRO A 82 -10.79 2.92 -14.58
N ASN A 83 -10.32 4.14 -14.28
CA ASN A 83 -11.15 5.34 -14.41
C ASN A 83 -11.63 5.45 -15.86
N LYS A 84 -12.95 5.54 -16.04
CA LYS A 84 -13.61 5.66 -17.33
C LYS A 84 -13.38 7.04 -17.95
#